data_AF-A0A8H7E5L6-F1
#
_entry.id   AF-A0A8H7E5L6-F1
#
_cell.length_a   1.000
_cell.length_b   1.000
_cell.length_c   1.000
_cell.angle_alpha   90.00
_cell.angle_beta   90.00
_cell.angle_gamma   90.00
#
_symmetry.space_group_name_H-M   'P 1'
#
loop_
_entity.id
_entity.type
_entity.pdbx_description
1 polymer ?
#
loop_
_entity_poly.entity_id
_entity_poly.type
_entity_poly.pdbx_seq_one_letter_code
_entity_poly.pdbx_strand_id
1 'polypeptide(L)' 'MKRLLLLDEADGFLRRRSLDHARDAHITMFLRTLEYYRGILFLTTNRVNDFDDAMQSRIDLPLKYPDLSKDTRKTI' A
#
# COMPACT_ATOMS: atom_id res chain seq x y z
N MET A 1 8.58 15.47 -16.48
CA MET A 1 8.06 14.11 -16.79
C MET A 1 7.17 13.68 -15.63
N LYS A 2 5.85 13.50 -15.85
CA LYS A 2 4.92 13.01 -14.81
C LYS A 2 5.00 11.48 -14.79
N ARG A 3 5.26 10.88 -13.63
CA ARG A 3 5.39 9.43 -13.45
C ARG A 3 4.35 8.96 -12.45
N LEU A 4 3.63 7.91 -12.81
CA LEU A 4 2.61 7.26 -11.98
C LEU A 4 2.99 5.79 -11.85
N LEU A 5 3.02 5.31 -10.61
CA LEU A 5 3.27 3.91 -10.28
C LEU A 5 2.05 3.40 -9.54
N LEU A 6 1.53 2.24 -9.95
CA LEU A 6 0.47 1.53 -9.26
C LEU A 6 1.05 0.20 -8.79
N LEU A 7 0.96 -0.06 -7.49
CA LEU A 7 1.31 -1.34 -6.91
C LEU A 7 0.03 -1.96 -6.36
N ASP A 8 -0.37 -3.06 -6.99
CA ASP A 8 -1.53 -3.83 -6.58
C ASP A 8 -1.16 -4.90 -5.55
N GLU A 9 -2.11 -5.21 -4.67
CA GLU A 9 -1.97 -6.19 -3.59
C GLU A 9 -0.68 -5.99 -2.75
N ALA A 10 -0.41 -4.73 -2.41
CA ALA A 10 0.83 -4.34 -1.76
C ALA A 10 1.01 -4.97 -0.36
N ASP A 11 -0.04 -5.56 0.23
CA ASP A 11 0.07 -6.38 1.44
C ASP A 11 0.92 -7.64 1.28
N GLY A 12 1.23 -8.12 0.08
CA GLY A 12 2.25 -9.16 -0.11
C GLY A 12 3.67 -8.69 0.26
N PHE A 13 3.95 -7.40 0.05
CA PHE A 13 5.25 -6.76 0.26
C PHE A 13 5.35 -6.00 1.58
N LEU A 14 4.20 -5.64 2.19
CA LEU A 14 4.12 -4.70 3.30
C LEU A 14 3.62 -5.33 4.60
N ARG A 15 3.64 -6.67 4.71
CA ARG A 15 3.24 -7.34 5.96
C ARG A 15 4.14 -6.93 7.12
N ARG A 16 3.53 -6.83 8.29
CA ARG A 16 4.21 -6.72 9.59
C ARG A 16 5.40 -7.68 9.67
N ARG A 17 6.55 -7.16 10.10
CA ARG A 17 7.80 -7.91 10.30
C ARG A 17 7.52 -9.15 11.15
N SER A 18 7.72 -10.33 10.55
CA SER A 18 7.74 -11.60 11.27
C SER A 18 9.15 -11.86 11.80
N LEU A 19 9.32 -12.64 12.87
CA LEU A 19 10.64 -13.03 13.43
C LEU A 19 11.58 -13.76 12.43
N ASP A 20 11.13 -14.00 11.21
CA ASP A 20 11.87 -14.59 10.10
C ASP A 20 12.70 -13.51 9.36
N HIS A 21 13.95 -13.34 9.81
CA HIS A 21 14.88 -12.29 9.36
C HIS A 21 15.13 -12.21 7.84
N ALA A 22 14.85 -13.27 7.08
CA ALA A 22 15.10 -13.31 5.64
C ALA A 22 14.09 -12.48 4.82
N ARG A 23 12.87 -12.28 5.33
CA ARG A 23 11.81 -11.53 4.62
C ARG A 23 11.97 -10.00 4.78
N ASP A 24 12.57 -9.56 5.88
CA ASP A 24 12.65 -8.15 6.24
C ASP A 24 13.56 -7.31 5.33
N ALA A 25 14.57 -7.93 4.69
CA ALA A 25 15.49 -7.22 3.81
C ALA A 25 14.82 -6.68 2.54
N HIS A 26 13.94 -7.47 1.91
CA HIS A 26 13.19 -7.04 0.73
C HIS A 26 12.19 -5.93 1.06
N ILE A 27 11.52 -6.05 2.20
CA ILE A 27 10.60 -5.02 2.70
C ILE A 27 11.36 -3.71 2.91
N THR A 28 12.51 -3.76 3.61
CA THR A 28 13.34 -2.57 3.88
C THR A 28 13.82 -1.89 2.59
N MET A 29 14.27 -2.65 1.60
CA MET A 29 14.71 -2.08 0.32
C MET A 29 13.53 -1.51 -0.48
N PHE A 30 12.37 -2.14 -0.40
CA PHE A 30 11.14 -1.63 -1.01
C PHE A 30 10.74 -0.29 -0.38
N LEU A 31 10.72 -0.18 0.96
CA LEU A 31 10.36 1.06 1.65
C LEU A 31 11.30 2.20 1.28
N ARG A 32 12.61 1.94 1.26
CA ARG A 32 13.59 2.93 0.77
C ARG A 32 13.30 3.36 -0.65
N THR A 33 12.94 2.43 -1.54
CA THR A 33 12.63 2.76 -2.93
C THR A 33 11.40 3.66 -3.04
N LEU A 34 10.38 3.42 -2.21
CA LEU A 34 9.19 4.28 -2.16
C LEU A 34 9.53 5.71 -1.69
N GLU A 35 10.43 5.86 -0.71
CA GLU A 35 10.88 7.17 -0.23
C GLU A 35 11.59 8.01 -1.32
N TYR A 36 12.34 7.37 -2.22
CA TYR A 36 13.04 8.06 -3.29
C TYR A 36 12.21 8.24 -4.57
N TYR A 37 11.00 7.67 -4.63
CA TYR A 37 10.17 7.75 -5.82
C TYR A 37 9.64 9.16 -6.05
N ARG A 38 10.19 9.84 -7.08
CA ARG A 38 9.73 11.18 -7.50
C ARG A 38 8.59 11.07 -8.52
N GLY A 39 7.41 10.70 -8.05
CA GLY A 39 6.16 10.59 -8.81
C GLY A 39 4.94 10.37 -7.91
N ILE A 40 3.78 10.10 -8.50
CA ILE A 40 2.58 9.69 -7.74
C ILE A 40 2.56 8.17 -7.64
N LEU A 41 2.46 7.67 -6.41
CA LEU A 41 2.36 6.24 -6.12
C LEU A 41 0.94 5.94 -5.64
N PHE A 42 0.30 4.98 -6.30
CA PHE A 42 -0.93 4.37 -5.83
C PHE A 42 -0.62 2.98 -5.29
N LEU A 43 -1.15 2.69 -4.11
CA LEU A 43 -1.08 1.36 -3.48
C LEU A 43 -2.51 0.87 -3.30
N THR A 44 -2.78 -0.34 -3.74
CA THR A 44 -4.03 -1.05 -3.40
C THR A 44 -3.72 -2.23 -2.51
N THR A 45 -4.60 -2.47 -1.54
CA THR A 45 -4.47 -3.58 -0.62
C THR A 45 -5.83 -4.00 -0.09
N ASN A 46 -6.01 -5.30 0.07
CA ASN A 46 -7.16 -5.87 0.76
C ASN A 46 -6.92 -6.05 2.27
N ARG A 47 -5.70 -5.77 2.75
CA ARG A 47 -5.26 -6.02 4.12
C ARG A 47 -4.56 -4.81 4.72
N VAL A 48 -5.24 -3.66 4.71
CA VAL A 48 -4.71 -2.41 5.31
C VAL A 48 -4.28 -2.58 6.78
N ASN A 49 -4.90 -3.50 7.51
CA ASN A 49 -4.56 -3.81 8.89
C ASN A 49 -3.20 -4.50 9.05
N ASP A 50 -2.64 -5.10 8.00
CA ASP A 50 -1.35 -5.78 8.04
C ASP A 50 -0.17 -4.80 7.92
N PHE A 51 -0.44 -3.55 7.51
CA PHE A 51 0.57 -2.50 7.39
C PHE A 51 1.02 -2.06 8.78
N ASP A 52 2.33 -1.87 8.95
CA ASP A 52 2.89 -1.33 10.19
C ASP A 52 2.77 0.20 10.27
N ASP A 53 2.96 0.76 11.46
CA ASP A 53 2.83 2.20 11.71
C ASP A 53 3.82 3.02 10.87
N ALA A 54 5.02 2.46 10.61
CA ALA A 54 6.03 3.10 9.78
C ALA A 54 5.54 3.27 8.33
N MET A 55 4.85 2.28 7.79
CA MET A 55 4.24 2.37 6.46
C MET A 55 3.07 3.33 6.41
N GLN A 56 2.18 3.29 7.40
CA GLN A 56 1.06 4.21 7.47
C GLN A 56 1.52 5.67 7.52
N SER A 57 2.63 5.96 8.21
CA SER A 57 3.21 7.31 8.28
C SER A 57 3.72 7.87 6.94
N ARG A 58 3.93 7.01 5.94
CA ARG A 58 4.43 7.37 4.61
C ARG A 58 3.31 7.51 3.56
N ILE A 59 2.05 7.30 3.95
CA ILE A 59 0.90 7.45 3.07
C ILE A 59 0.33 8.86 3.21
N ASP A 60 0.46 9.66 2.16
CA ASP A 60 -0.06 11.04 2.15
C ASP A 60 -1.60 11.08 2.19
N LEU A 61 -2.25 10.14 1.50
CA LEU A 61 -3.70 10.07 1.39
C LEU A 61 -4.21 8.62 1.46
N PRO A 62 -4.72 8.19 2.62
CA PRO A 62 -5.41 6.91 2.72
C PRO A 62 -6.84 7.02 2.17
N LEU A 63 -7.16 6.21 1.16
CA LEU A 63 -8.52 6.09 0.63
C LEU A 63 -9.10 4.73 1.01
N LYS A 64 -10.22 4.74 1.73
CA LYS A 64 -11.00 3.54 2.01
C LYS A 64 -12.17 3.47 1.03
N TYR A 65 -12.26 2.38 0.28
CA TYR A 65 -13.42 2.07 -0.54
C TYR A 65 -14.44 1.29 0.32
N PRO A 66 -15.56 1.91 0.74
CA PRO A 66 -16.60 1.18 1.46
C PRO A 66 -17.35 0.25 0.52
N ASP A 67 -18.07 -0.72 1.10
CA ASP A 67 -18.98 -1.56 0.33
C ASP A 67 -19.99 -0.72 -0.45
N LEU A 68 -20.27 -1.14 -1.68
CA LEU A 68 -21.24 -0.48 -2.53
C LEU A 68 -22.63 -0.52 -1.87
N SER A 69 -23.23 0.66 -1.71
CA SER A 69 -24.61 0.80 -1.24
C SER A 69 -25.59 0.20 -2.26
N LYS A 70 -26.82 -0.14 -1.81
CA LYS A 70 -27.86 -0.65 -2.71
C LYS A 70 -28.15 0.30 -3.86
N ASP A 71 -28.05 1.61 -3.66
CA ASP A 71 -28.32 2.60 -4.70
C ASP A 71 -27.13 2.76 -5.66
N THR A 72 -25.89 2.72 -5.15
CA THR A 72 -24.69 2.70 -6.00
C THR A 72 -24.63 1.45 -6.89
N ARG A 73 -25.09 0.30 -6.39
CA ARG A 73 -25.16 -0.94 -7.17
C ARG A 73 -26.17 -0.89 -8.32
N LYS A 74 -27.19 -0.01 -8.27
CA LYS A 74 -28.17 0.15 -9.37
C LYS A 74 -27.61 0.99 -10.52
N THR A 75 -26.53 1.73 -10.27
CA THR A 75 -25.93 2.67 -11.23
C THR A 75 -24.64 2.15 -11.89
N ILE A 76 -24.25 0.91 -11.57
CA ILE A 76 -23.12 0.18 -12.19
C ILE A 76 -23.72 -0.87 -13.11
#